data_AF-A0A919N642-F1
#
_entry.id   AF-A0A919N642-F1
#
_cell.length_a   1.000
_cell.length_b   1.000
_cell.length_c   1.000
_cell.angle_alpha   90.00
_cell.angle_beta   90.00
_cell.angle_gamma   90.00
#
_symmetry.space_group_name_H-M   'P 1'
#
loop_
_entity.id
_entity.type
_entity.pdbx_description
1 polymer ?
#
loop_
_entity_poly.entity_id
_entity_poly.type
_entity_poly.pdbx_seq_one_letter_code
_entity_poly.pdbx_strand_id
1 'polypeptide(L)'
;MSDRLARRYTRVLRFYPPGPRRAEMLGTLLECAPPGRVRPTTTEIVNLARFGLRARLGRPAGTGVVVLSLLVMLVCGLLGAAGSARLGWALQKPLPSGAEAERLTATAFPGLPVLGGGDAPPFVPAFGADGGEIYGFAEYWVRNTAQTREVLAYTKGVRDRLAGAGWQIRDDVSYDEDHDEPSSSAGFSATRGGLTLVYSAYYVKNRPWYDADGSAGFQLSRTTPPWPAWFAVPGALLAACVGWLMFGWASRRSEGHPGRSVGAAALAWSAVVVVALSLLFICLLFSQPDSLEGSALWTTLDQLSQGPTTLALGLGLLALATAALPARPRAFAAATLVLVTVGAMTGWPGWARPGCTPTGPPADLPAAEVASSLLARVYVAQDASDEQRNIAEAAIWHVPSVRTMAWSADVTDQDFRDAYCDGGRINGASRTTLPQFWLLELSSPGAFEGLVAEVGNLPGVVAVRHAAS
;
A
#
# COMPACT_ATOMS: atom_id res chain seq x y z
N MET A 1 -30.84 48.83 1.73
CA MET A 1 -30.52 47.51 1.14
C MET A 1 -29.94 46.59 2.20
N SER A 2 -30.15 45.27 2.11
CA SER A 2 -29.68 44.37 3.17
C SER A 2 -28.17 44.11 3.05
N ASP A 3 -27.40 44.49 4.08
CA ASP A 3 -25.97 44.15 4.22
C ASP A 3 -25.68 42.64 4.10
N ARG A 4 -26.71 41.81 4.31
CA ARG A 4 -26.63 40.36 4.13
C ARG A 4 -26.51 39.96 2.66
N LEU A 5 -27.28 40.59 1.75
CA LEU A 5 -27.22 40.29 0.32
C LEU A 5 -25.87 40.73 -0.26
N ALA A 6 -25.41 41.95 0.07
CA ALA A 6 -24.11 42.46 -0.35
C ALA A 6 -22.96 41.52 0.05
N ARG A 7 -22.93 41.07 1.31
CA ARG A 7 -21.92 40.09 1.78
C ARG A 7 -21.96 38.76 1.01
N ARG A 8 -23.14 38.29 0.59
CA ARG A 8 -23.27 37.06 -0.22
C ARG A 8 -22.76 37.26 -1.65
N TYR A 9 -23.16 38.32 -2.34
CA TYR A 9 -22.60 38.63 -3.67
C TYR A 9 -21.09 38.85 -3.61
N THR A 10 -20.57 39.55 -2.59
CA THR A 10 -19.12 39.71 -2.40
C THR A 10 -18.40 38.38 -2.28
N ARG A 11 -18.96 37.38 -1.60
CA ARG A 11 -18.37 36.02 -1.54
C ARG A 11 -18.33 35.37 -2.92
N VAL A 12 -19.42 35.40 -3.67
CA VAL A 12 -19.48 34.81 -5.03
C VAL A 12 -18.53 35.54 -5.98
N LEU A 13 -18.46 36.87 -5.92
CA LEU A 13 -17.55 37.65 -6.74
C LEU A 13 -16.06 37.37 -6.46
N ARG A 14 -15.70 36.58 -5.44
CA ARG A 14 -14.32 36.10 -5.24
C ARG A 14 -13.83 35.25 -6.43
N PHE A 15 -14.73 34.70 -7.25
CA PHE A 15 -14.35 34.02 -8.48
C PHE A 15 -13.78 34.97 -9.55
N TYR A 16 -14.00 36.29 -9.46
CA TYR A 16 -13.38 37.28 -10.35
C TYR A 16 -11.97 37.68 -9.87
N PRO A 17 -11.09 38.17 -10.77
CA PRO A 17 -9.82 38.78 -10.35
C PRO A 17 -10.07 39.96 -9.40
N PRO A 18 -9.18 40.23 -8.42
CA PRO A 18 -9.28 41.43 -7.61
C PRO A 18 -9.12 42.69 -8.49
N GLY A 19 -9.93 43.72 -8.25
CA GLY A 19 -9.87 44.98 -8.99
C GLY A 19 -11.17 45.80 -8.92
N PRO A 20 -11.17 47.04 -9.45
CA PRO A 20 -12.30 47.97 -9.38
C PRO A 20 -13.57 47.41 -10.05
N ARG A 21 -13.40 46.67 -11.14
CA ARG A 21 -14.50 46.01 -11.87
C ARG A 21 -15.34 45.07 -11.01
N ARG A 22 -14.76 44.49 -9.96
CA ARG A 22 -15.48 43.64 -9.01
C ARG A 22 -16.44 44.45 -8.13
N ALA A 23 -16.04 45.67 -7.74
CA ALA A 23 -16.88 46.58 -6.97
C ALA A 23 -18.02 47.13 -7.85
N GLU A 24 -17.73 47.46 -9.11
CA GLU A 24 -18.74 47.87 -10.10
C GLU A 24 -19.81 46.77 -10.29
N MET A 25 -19.38 45.51 -10.53
CA MET A 25 -20.30 44.39 -10.66
C MET A 25 -21.15 44.17 -9.40
N LEU A 26 -20.59 44.37 -8.21
CA LEU A 26 -21.34 44.30 -6.96
C LEU A 26 -22.42 45.38 -6.92
N GLY A 27 -22.10 46.62 -7.30
CA GLY A 27 -23.06 47.72 -7.41
C GLY A 27 -24.21 47.39 -8.35
N THR A 28 -23.89 46.96 -9.58
CA THR A 28 -24.91 46.60 -10.58
C THR A 28 -25.81 45.44 -10.11
N LEU A 29 -25.25 44.38 -9.52
CA LEU A 29 -26.05 43.24 -9.01
C LEU A 29 -27.00 43.66 -7.89
N LEU A 30 -26.58 44.63 -7.10
CA LEU A 30 -27.32 45.16 -5.97
C LEU A 30 -28.42 46.15 -6.40
N GLU A 31 -28.16 46.95 -7.44
CA GLU A 31 -29.14 47.85 -8.07
C GLU A 31 -30.22 47.08 -8.83
N CYS A 32 -29.84 45.99 -9.51
CA CYS A 32 -30.78 45.14 -10.26
C CYS A 32 -31.53 44.13 -9.38
N ALA A 33 -31.22 44.03 -8.08
CA ALA A 33 -31.89 43.08 -7.18
C ALA A 33 -33.31 43.57 -6.84
N PRO A 34 -34.36 42.75 -6.99
CA PRO A 34 -35.72 43.11 -6.59
C PRO A 34 -35.80 43.50 -5.10
N PRO A 35 -36.71 44.43 -4.74
CA PRO A 35 -36.90 44.85 -3.36
C PRO A 35 -37.23 43.64 -2.46
N GLY A 36 -36.60 43.58 -1.29
CA GLY A 36 -36.77 42.47 -0.34
C GLY A 36 -35.88 41.25 -0.58
N ARG A 37 -35.09 41.19 -1.66
CA ARG A 37 -34.17 40.07 -1.89
C ARG A 37 -33.08 40.01 -0.81
N VAL A 38 -32.95 38.84 -0.17
CA VAL A 38 -31.96 38.58 0.90
C VAL A 38 -30.88 37.57 0.52
N ARG A 39 -31.05 36.86 -0.60
CA ARG A 39 -30.09 35.87 -1.12
C ARG A 39 -29.99 35.98 -2.66
N PRO A 40 -28.79 35.80 -3.23
CA PRO A 40 -28.64 35.59 -4.67
C PRO A 40 -29.43 34.37 -5.13
N THR A 41 -29.92 34.37 -6.36
CA THR A 41 -30.54 33.17 -6.95
C THR A 41 -29.48 32.12 -7.26
N THR A 42 -29.87 30.84 -7.34
CA THR A 42 -28.96 29.75 -7.75
C THR A 42 -28.38 30.02 -9.14
N THR A 43 -29.20 30.53 -10.07
CA THR A 43 -28.78 30.91 -11.42
C THR A 43 -27.75 32.04 -11.42
N GLU A 44 -27.94 33.09 -10.61
CA GLU A 44 -26.94 34.16 -10.45
C GLU A 44 -25.62 33.62 -9.89
N ILE A 45 -25.67 32.74 -8.89
CA ILE A 45 -24.47 32.14 -8.30
C ILE A 45 -23.71 31.33 -9.35
N VAL A 46 -24.40 30.46 -10.10
CA VAL A 46 -23.79 29.62 -11.14
C VAL A 46 -23.21 30.48 -12.26
N ASN A 47 -23.94 31.51 -12.72
CA ASN A 47 -23.46 32.40 -13.77
C ASN A 47 -22.23 33.20 -13.31
N LEU A 48 -22.29 33.83 -12.14
CA LEU A 48 -21.16 34.60 -11.60
C LEU A 48 -19.94 33.73 -11.33
N ALA A 49 -20.13 32.51 -10.84
CA ALA A 49 -19.03 31.55 -10.66
C ALA A 49 -18.41 31.16 -12.00
N ARG A 50 -19.23 30.79 -13.00
CA ARG A 50 -18.77 30.39 -14.34
C ARG A 50 -18.03 31.53 -15.06
N PHE A 51 -18.61 32.73 -15.10
CA PHE A 51 -17.99 33.87 -15.78
C PHE A 51 -16.81 34.43 -15.00
N GLY A 52 -16.83 34.39 -13.66
CA GLY A 52 -15.69 34.74 -12.82
C GLY A 52 -14.51 33.80 -13.03
N LEU A 53 -14.74 32.48 -13.01
CA LEU A 53 -13.73 31.48 -13.32
C LEU A 53 -13.18 31.67 -14.73
N ARG A 54 -14.02 31.91 -15.74
CA ARG A 54 -13.57 32.22 -17.11
C ARG A 54 -12.73 33.51 -17.15
N ALA A 55 -13.10 34.55 -16.40
CA ALA A 55 -12.33 35.78 -16.31
C ALA A 55 -10.98 35.59 -15.57
N ARG A 56 -10.88 34.64 -14.63
CA ARG A 56 -9.65 34.28 -13.92
C ARG A 56 -8.74 33.31 -14.67
N LEU A 57 -9.31 32.36 -15.39
CA LEU A 57 -8.55 31.34 -16.12
C LEU A 57 -8.26 31.77 -17.56
N GLY A 58 -8.97 32.76 -18.09
CA GLY A 58 -8.80 33.23 -19.47
C GLY A 58 -9.61 32.40 -20.47
N ARG A 59 -9.46 32.71 -21.76
CA ARG A 59 -9.90 31.82 -22.84
C ARG A 59 -8.77 30.83 -23.12
N PRO A 60 -9.05 29.53 -23.32
CA PRO A 60 -8.01 28.60 -23.71
C PRO A 60 -7.36 29.08 -25.03
N ALA A 61 -6.03 29.12 -25.07
CA ALA A 61 -5.27 29.58 -26.23
C ALA A 61 -5.49 28.72 -27.50
N GLY A 62 -5.98 27.49 -27.34
CA GLY A 62 -6.35 26.61 -28.44
C GLY A 62 -6.90 25.27 -27.98
N THR A 63 -7.28 24.41 -28.93
CA THR A 63 -7.84 23.07 -28.68
C THR A 63 -6.88 22.17 -27.89
N GLY A 64 -5.57 22.28 -28.14
CA GLY A 64 -4.56 21.50 -27.40
C GLY A 64 -4.56 21.78 -25.89
N VAL A 65 -4.75 23.04 -25.48
CA VAL A 65 -4.86 23.43 -24.05
C VAL A 65 -6.09 22.79 -23.41
N VAL A 66 -7.19 22.69 -24.16
CA VAL A 66 -8.43 22.06 -23.67
C VAL A 66 -8.21 20.56 -23.46
N VAL A 67 -7.68 19.84 -24.47
CA VAL A 67 -7.37 18.40 -24.37
C VAL A 67 -6.48 18.15 -23.17
N LEU A 68 -5.45 18.97 -23.01
CA LEU A 68 -4.49 18.82 -21.94
C LEU A 68 -5.09 19.09 -20.55
N SER A 69 -5.96 20.09 -20.44
CA SER A 69 -6.68 20.36 -19.20
C SER A 69 -7.57 19.19 -18.79
N LEU A 70 -8.14 18.47 -19.75
CA LEU A 70 -8.94 17.28 -19.50
C LEU A 70 -8.07 16.10 -19.06
N LEU A 71 -6.89 15.92 -19.66
CA LEU A 71 -5.95 14.87 -19.21
C LEU A 71 -5.46 15.13 -17.78
N VAL A 72 -5.08 16.36 -17.45
CA VAL A 72 -4.70 16.74 -16.08
C VAL A 72 -5.86 16.50 -15.11
N MET A 73 -7.08 16.88 -15.50
CA MET A 73 -8.29 16.63 -14.71
C MET A 73 -8.49 15.13 -14.44
N LEU A 74 -8.32 14.27 -15.46
CA LEU A 74 -8.44 12.82 -15.32
C LEU A 74 -7.37 12.23 -14.40
N VAL A 75 -6.09 12.61 -14.57
CA VAL A 75 -4.99 12.16 -13.70
C VAL A 75 -5.26 12.56 -12.25
N CYS A 76 -5.53 13.84 -12.00
CA CYS A 76 -5.82 14.30 -10.65
C CYS A 76 -7.06 13.59 -10.09
N GLY A 77 -8.07 13.31 -10.91
CA GLY A 77 -9.24 12.53 -10.51
C GLY A 77 -8.88 11.10 -10.09
N LEU A 78 -8.09 10.38 -10.87
CA LEU A 78 -7.64 9.02 -10.52
C LEU A 78 -6.85 9.01 -9.22
N LEU A 79 -5.95 9.97 -9.04
CA LEU A 79 -5.16 10.12 -7.81
C LEU A 79 -6.02 10.48 -6.60
N GLY A 80 -6.99 11.36 -6.80
CA GLY A 80 -7.97 11.72 -5.77
C GLY A 80 -8.84 10.55 -5.35
N ALA A 81 -9.26 9.72 -6.31
CA ALA A 81 -9.94 8.46 -6.04
C ALA A 81 -9.06 7.51 -5.23
N ALA A 82 -7.81 7.29 -5.68
CA ALA A 82 -6.86 6.42 -5.00
C ALA A 82 -6.62 6.84 -3.54
N GLY A 83 -6.22 8.10 -3.33
CA GLY A 83 -5.93 8.63 -1.99
C GLY A 83 -7.16 8.63 -1.08
N SER A 84 -8.35 8.92 -1.61
CA SER A 84 -9.58 8.91 -0.81
C SER A 84 -10.09 7.50 -0.54
N ALA A 85 -9.91 6.56 -1.46
CA ALA A 85 -10.19 5.15 -1.23
C ALA A 85 -9.28 4.59 -0.14
N ARG A 86 -7.97 4.90 -0.19
CA ARG A 86 -6.99 4.53 0.84
C ARG A 86 -7.34 5.14 2.19
N LEU A 87 -7.70 6.42 2.24
CA LEU A 87 -8.20 7.04 3.46
C LEU A 87 -9.45 6.34 3.97
N GLY A 88 -10.34 5.93 3.05
CA GLY A 88 -11.48 5.12 3.38
C GLY A 88 -11.03 3.86 4.12
N TRP A 89 -10.14 3.07 3.54
CA TRP A 89 -9.57 1.89 4.20
C TRP A 89 -8.87 2.14 5.53
N ALA A 90 -8.21 3.27 5.70
CA ALA A 90 -7.61 3.62 6.99
C ALA A 90 -8.67 3.80 8.10
N LEU A 91 -9.94 4.02 7.75
CA LEU A 91 -11.06 4.10 8.69
C LEU A 91 -11.73 2.74 8.94
N GLN A 92 -11.29 1.66 8.30
CA GLN A 92 -11.76 0.32 8.61
C GLN A 92 -11.28 -0.12 9.99
N LYS A 93 -12.05 -1.02 10.61
CA LYS A 93 -11.65 -1.60 11.89
C LYS A 93 -10.40 -2.46 11.68
N PRO A 94 -9.44 -2.48 12.60
CA PRO A 94 -8.33 -3.44 12.54
C PRO A 94 -8.86 -4.88 12.63
N LEU A 95 -8.03 -5.86 12.30
CA LEU A 95 -8.35 -7.27 12.56
C LEU A 95 -8.55 -7.50 14.08
N PRO A 96 -9.30 -8.56 14.46
CA PRO A 96 -9.29 -9.02 15.84
C PRO A 96 -7.85 -9.24 16.33
N SER A 97 -7.51 -8.64 17.47
CA SER A 97 -6.21 -8.82 18.13
C SER A 97 -6.39 -9.14 19.62
N GLY A 98 -5.31 -9.56 20.28
CA GLY A 98 -5.30 -9.97 21.69
C GLY A 98 -6.39 -10.99 22.02
N ALA A 99 -7.16 -10.72 23.07
CA ALA A 99 -8.19 -11.64 23.57
C ALA A 99 -9.31 -11.99 22.58
N GLU A 100 -9.54 -11.19 21.52
CA GLU A 100 -10.49 -11.58 20.47
C GLU A 100 -9.88 -12.59 19.50
N ALA A 101 -8.62 -12.40 19.10
CA ALA A 101 -7.87 -13.36 18.30
C ALA A 101 -7.70 -14.68 19.05
N GLU A 102 -7.32 -14.64 20.34
CA GLU A 102 -7.20 -15.83 21.20
C GLU A 102 -8.50 -16.64 21.29
N ARG A 103 -9.65 -15.97 21.40
CA ARG A 103 -10.95 -16.67 21.41
C ARG A 103 -11.25 -17.32 20.07
N LEU A 104 -10.92 -16.66 18.96
CA LEU A 104 -11.07 -17.22 17.62
C LEU A 104 -10.17 -18.44 17.42
N THR A 105 -8.89 -18.33 17.79
CA THR A 105 -7.93 -19.43 17.66
C THR A 105 -8.27 -20.57 18.60
N ALA A 106 -8.71 -20.32 19.83
CA ALA A 106 -9.19 -21.37 20.75
C ALA A 106 -10.46 -22.08 20.23
N THR A 107 -11.30 -21.38 19.47
CA THR A 107 -12.47 -21.99 18.81
C THR A 107 -12.03 -22.92 17.67
N ALA A 108 -11.09 -22.48 16.84
CA ALA A 108 -10.59 -23.25 15.70
C ALA A 108 -9.70 -24.42 16.15
N PHE A 109 -8.79 -24.18 17.10
CA PHE A 109 -7.71 -25.08 17.52
C PHE A 109 -7.72 -25.29 19.05
N PRO A 110 -8.74 -25.97 19.60
CA PRO A 110 -8.88 -26.12 21.05
C PRO A 110 -7.70 -26.88 21.66
N GLY A 111 -6.97 -26.23 22.57
CA GLY A 111 -5.86 -26.83 23.31
C GLY A 111 -4.57 -27.01 22.52
N LEU A 112 -4.48 -26.48 21.31
CA LEU A 112 -3.26 -26.53 20.50
C LEU A 112 -2.49 -25.20 20.58
N PRO A 113 -1.15 -25.23 20.57
CA PRO A 113 -0.34 -24.03 20.48
C PRO A 113 -0.48 -23.44 19.07
N VAL A 114 -1.14 -22.29 18.97
CA VAL A 114 -1.35 -21.58 17.70
C VAL A 114 -0.22 -20.60 17.47
N LEU A 115 0.35 -20.67 16.27
CA LEU A 115 1.42 -19.82 15.78
C LEU A 115 0.84 -18.85 14.72
N GLY A 116 1.50 -17.73 14.48
CA GLY A 116 1.01 -16.71 13.53
C GLY A 116 0.18 -15.61 14.18
N GLY A 117 -0.53 -14.84 13.35
CA GLY A 117 -1.40 -13.74 13.80
C GLY A 117 -0.66 -12.41 13.99
N GLY A 118 -0.99 -11.71 15.07
CA GLY A 118 -0.42 -10.41 15.42
C GLY A 118 -1.18 -9.20 14.86
N ASP A 119 -0.68 -8.01 15.19
CA ASP A 119 -1.21 -6.74 14.69
C ASP A 119 -0.74 -6.51 13.25
N ALA A 120 -1.34 -7.26 12.32
CA ALA A 120 -1.01 -7.15 10.91
C ALA A 120 -1.19 -5.70 10.43
N PRO A 121 -0.27 -5.18 9.60
CA PRO A 121 -0.45 -3.87 9.01
C PRO A 121 -1.76 -3.85 8.21
N PRO A 122 -2.41 -2.68 8.08
CA PRO A 122 -3.70 -2.59 7.42
C PRO A 122 -3.68 -3.13 5.99
N PHE A 123 -2.52 -3.11 5.33
CA PHE A 123 -2.34 -3.68 3.99
C PHE A 123 -1.14 -4.60 4.01
N VAL A 124 -1.34 -5.81 3.52
CA VAL A 124 -0.30 -6.82 3.31
C VAL A 124 -0.35 -7.20 1.82
N PRO A 125 0.78 -7.35 1.13
CA PRO A 125 0.77 -7.91 -0.21
C PRO A 125 0.06 -9.28 -0.22
N ALA A 126 -0.88 -9.45 -1.15
CA ALA A 126 -1.51 -10.72 -1.47
C ALA A 126 -0.46 -11.61 -2.15
N PHE A 127 -0.23 -12.79 -1.60
CA PHE A 127 0.71 -13.75 -2.17
C PHE A 127 -0.05 -14.79 -2.98
N GLY A 128 0.35 -14.98 -4.25
CA GLY A 128 -0.30 -15.86 -5.23
C GLY A 128 -0.13 -15.32 -6.66
N ALA A 129 -0.52 -16.11 -7.67
CA ALA A 129 -0.49 -15.66 -9.07
C ALA A 129 -1.29 -14.37 -9.31
N ASP A 130 -2.25 -14.09 -8.42
CA ASP A 130 -3.22 -13.01 -8.57
C ASP A 130 -2.72 -11.64 -8.07
N GLY A 131 -1.52 -11.56 -7.45
CA GLY A 131 -0.80 -10.33 -7.07
C GLY A 131 -1.65 -9.12 -6.65
N GLY A 132 -1.69 -8.77 -5.36
CA GLY A 132 -2.50 -7.64 -4.89
C GLY A 132 -2.09 -7.12 -3.53
N GLU A 133 -2.89 -6.25 -2.91
CA GLU A 133 -2.83 -5.97 -1.46
C GLU A 133 -4.13 -6.47 -0.83
N ILE A 134 -4.03 -7.24 0.26
CA ILE A 134 -5.17 -7.65 1.07
C ILE A 134 -5.24 -6.72 2.28
N TYR A 135 -6.42 -6.15 2.52
CA TYR A 135 -6.62 -5.35 3.73
C TYR A 135 -6.86 -6.23 4.95
N GLY A 136 -6.05 -6.00 5.99
CA GLY A 136 -6.12 -6.65 7.28
C GLY A 136 -6.06 -8.16 7.11
N PHE A 137 -4.87 -8.68 6.78
CA PHE A 137 -4.62 -10.10 6.58
C PHE A 137 -3.78 -10.66 7.74
N ALA A 138 -4.19 -11.78 8.31
CA ALA A 138 -3.39 -12.50 9.29
C ALA A 138 -3.55 -14.01 9.09
N GLU A 139 -2.46 -14.76 9.28
CA GLU A 139 -2.46 -16.21 9.13
C GLU A 139 -2.19 -16.85 10.49
N TYR A 140 -3.00 -17.84 10.84
CA TYR A 140 -2.90 -18.60 12.08
C TYR A 140 -2.76 -20.06 11.74
N TRP A 141 -1.85 -20.77 12.38
CA TRP A 141 -1.62 -22.18 12.08
C TRP A 141 -1.17 -22.95 13.31
N VAL A 142 -1.32 -24.27 13.23
CA VAL A 142 -0.82 -25.24 14.21
C VAL A 142 -0.01 -26.30 13.47
N ARG A 143 1.03 -26.81 14.13
CA ARG A 143 1.75 -27.99 13.66
C ARG A 143 0.83 -29.19 13.63
N ASN A 144 1.14 -30.13 12.74
CA ASN A 144 0.38 -31.35 12.69
C ASN A 144 0.53 -32.19 13.97
N THR A 145 -0.61 -32.67 14.47
CA THR A 145 -0.72 -33.62 15.58
C THR A 145 -1.42 -34.87 15.07
N ALA A 146 -1.49 -35.93 15.90
CA ALA A 146 -2.26 -37.12 15.55
C ALA A 146 -3.72 -36.79 15.17
N GLN A 147 -4.31 -35.74 15.75
CA GLN A 147 -5.69 -35.33 15.45
C GLN A 147 -5.78 -34.54 14.14
N THR A 148 -4.86 -33.61 13.87
CA THR A 148 -4.93 -32.78 12.65
C THR A 148 -4.50 -33.53 11.39
N ARG A 149 -3.72 -34.61 11.53
CA ARG A 149 -3.39 -35.54 10.44
C ARG A 149 -4.61 -36.28 9.89
N GLU A 150 -5.69 -36.40 10.66
CA GLU A 150 -7.01 -36.83 10.16
C GLU A 150 -7.70 -35.66 9.44
N VAL A 151 -7.09 -35.19 8.35
CA VAL A 151 -7.35 -33.89 7.70
C VAL A 151 -8.83 -33.61 7.49
N LEU A 152 -9.57 -34.55 6.88
CA LEU A 152 -11.00 -34.38 6.61
C LEU A 152 -11.84 -34.30 7.88
N ALA A 153 -11.62 -35.21 8.84
CA ALA A 153 -12.39 -35.27 10.07
C ALA A 153 -12.12 -34.05 10.95
N TYR A 154 -10.86 -33.64 11.08
CA TYR A 154 -10.47 -32.47 11.84
C TYR A 154 -11.06 -31.20 11.22
N THR A 155 -10.98 -31.03 9.91
CA THR A 155 -11.52 -29.88 9.18
C THR A 155 -13.04 -29.74 9.36
N LYS A 156 -13.79 -30.84 9.28
CA LYS A 156 -15.23 -30.85 9.60
C LYS A 156 -15.49 -30.40 11.05
N GLY A 157 -14.68 -30.87 11.99
CA GLY A 157 -14.77 -30.43 13.39
C GLY A 157 -14.51 -28.92 13.56
N VAL A 158 -13.55 -28.35 12.82
CA VAL A 158 -13.28 -26.90 12.85
C VAL A 158 -14.46 -26.12 12.26
N ARG A 159 -14.99 -26.55 11.11
CA ARG A 159 -16.17 -25.97 10.46
C ARG A 159 -17.35 -25.91 11.43
N ASP A 160 -17.66 -27.02 12.10
CA ASP A 160 -18.80 -27.12 13.00
C ASP A 160 -18.62 -26.23 14.25
N ARG A 161 -17.40 -26.14 14.81
CA ARG A 161 -17.09 -25.22 15.92
C ARG A 161 -17.24 -23.76 15.50
N LEU A 162 -16.74 -23.37 14.33
CA LEU A 162 -16.89 -22.01 13.82
C LEU A 162 -18.36 -21.67 13.53
N ALA A 163 -19.11 -22.60 12.93
CA ALA A 163 -20.55 -22.43 12.72
C ALA A 163 -21.29 -22.23 14.06
N GLY A 164 -20.97 -23.04 15.08
CA GLY A 164 -21.50 -22.89 16.44
C GLY A 164 -21.12 -21.55 17.10
N ALA A 165 -19.98 -20.97 16.74
CA ALA A 165 -19.54 -19.63 17.15
C ALA A 165 -20.12 -18.49 16.30
N GLY A 166 -21.12 -18.77 15.45
CA GLY A 166 -21.85 -17.79 14.64
C GLY A 166 -21.16 -17.36 13.35
N TRP A 167 -20.17 -18.13 12.87
CA TRP A 167 -19.64 -17.92 11.51
C TRP A 167 -20.59 -18.48 10.46
N GLN A 168 -20.76 -17.75 9.36
CA GLN A 168 -21.52 -18.19 8.20
C GLN A 168 -20.60 -18.96 7.25
N ILE A 169 -20.74 -20.28 7.21
CA ILE A 169 -19.99 -21.15 6.30
C ILE A 169 -20.53 -20.95 4.88
N ARG A 170 -19.66 -20.61 3.92
CA ARG A 170 -20.07 -20.36 2.53
C ARG A 170 -20.04 -21.62 1.68
N ASP A 171 -19.01 -22.42 1.86
CA ASP A 171 -18.76 -23.65 1.11
C ASP A 171 -18.70 -24.85 2.06
N ASP A 172 -19.14 -26.02 1.62
CA ASP A 172 -18.86 -27.24 2.38
C ASP A 172 -17.35 -27.58 2.32
N VAL A 173 -16.91 -28.52 3.16
CA VAL A 173 -15.50 -28.91 3.18
C VAL A 173 -15.10 -29.49 1.82
N SER A 174 -14.17 -28.81 1.13
CA SER A 174 -13.46 -29.39 0.00
C SER A 174 -12.40 -30.34 0.56
N TYR A 175 -12.24 -31.51 -0.07
CA TYR A 175 -11.22 -32.50 0.28
C TYR A 175 -10.57 -32.98 -1.00
N ASP A 176 -9.24 -33.03 -0.97
CA ASP A 176 -8.43 -33.53 -2.07
C ASP A 176 -7.34 -34.45 -1.52
N GLU A 177 -7.08 -35.53 -2.23
CA GLU A 177 -6.10 -36.54 -1.85
C GLU A 177 -5.24 -36.85 -3.07
N ASP A 178 -3.95 -36.55 -2.96
CA ASP A 178 -2.98 -36.87 -4.00
C ASP A 178 -2.42 -38.27 -3.72
N HIS A 179 -2.56 -39.15 -4.71
CA HIS A 179 -2.09 -40.53 -4.63
C HIS A 179 -0.64 -40.69 -5.11
N ASP A 180 -0.13 -39.77 -5.92
CA ASP A 180 1.24 -39.80 -6.43
C ASP A 180 2.21 -39.28 -5.36
N GLU A 181 1.83 -38.21 -4.66
CA GLU A 181 2.46 -37.78 -3.43
C GLU A 181 1.45 -37.97 -2.29
N PRO A 182 1.62 -38.99 -1.41
CA PRO A 182 0.59 -39.43 -0.45
C PRO A 182 0.26 -38.32 0.55
N SER A 183 -0.61 -37.42 0.12
CA SER A 183 -0.92 -36.15 0.76
C SER A 183 -2.41 -35.93 0.72
N SER A 184 -2.90 -35.20 1.72
CA SER A 184 -4.31 -34.91 1.87
C SER A 184 -4.48 -33.45 2.23
N SER A 185 -5.45 -32.79 1.62
CA SER A 185 -5.81 -31.42 1.91
C SER A 185 -7.31 -31.30 2.13
N ALA A 186 -7.71 -30.40 3.02
CA ALA A 186 -9.10 -30.01 3.17
C ALA A 186 -9.23 -28.53 3.52
N GLY A 187 -10.30 -27.89 3.06
CA GLY A 187 -10.53 -26.48 3.34
C GLY A 187 -11.99 -26.07 3.27
N PHE A 188 -12.28 -24.87 3.75
CA PHE A 188 -13.57 -24.21 3.58
C PHE A 188 -13.43 -22.71 3.82
N SER A 189 -14.43 -21.94 3.38
CA SER A 189 -14.51 -20.49 3.63
C SER A 189 -15.69 -20.14 4.53
N ALA A 190 -15.51 -19.12 5.38
CA ALA A 190 -16.51 -18.64 6.32
C ALA A 190 -16.49 -17.12 6.46
N THR A 191 -17.61 -16.51 6.86
CA THR A 191 -17.70 -15.05 7.05
C THR A 191 -18.41 -14.68 8.35
N ARG A 192 -17.97 -13.58 8.98
CA ARG A 192 -18.62 -13.03 10.19
C ARG A 192 -18.28 -11.55 10.38
N GLY A 193 -19.29 -10.68 10.43
CA GLY A 193 -19.08 -9.26 10.78
C GLY A 193 -18.11 -8.50 9.85
N GLY A 194 -18.10 -8.82 8.56
CA GLY A 194 -17.16 -8.24 7.60
C GLY A 194 -15.75 -8.83 7.63
N LEU A 195 -15.56 -9.96 8.33
CA LEU A 195 -14.38 -10.81 8.26
C LEU A 195 -14.65 -11.98 7.31
N THR A 196 -13.63 -12.37 6.56
CA THR A 196 -13.55 -13.61 5.81
C THR A 196 -12.48 -14.48 6.47
N LEU A 197 -12.80 -15.75 6.67
CA LEU A 197 -11.89 -16.76 7.16
C LEU A 197 -11.78 -17.85 6.10
N VAL A 198 -10.56 -18.18 5.68
CA VAL A 198 -10.27 -19.30 4.79
C VAL A 198 -9.46 -20.31 5.58
N TYR A 199 -10.06 -21.45 5.88
CA TYR A 199 -9.42 -22.53 6.60
C TYR A 199 -8.82 -23.53 5.60
N SER A 200 -7.60 -23.99 5.88
CA SER A 200 -6.96 -25.08 5.15
C SER A 200 -6.17 -25.98 6.10
N ALA A 201 -6.19 -27.27 5.84
CA ALA A 201 -5.33 -28.25 6.46
C ALA A 201 -4.67 -29.09 5.38
N TYR A 202 -3.39 -29.37 5.55
CA TYR A 202 -2.58 -30.15 4.64
C TYR A 202 -1.72 -31.13 5.42
N TYR A 203 -1.61 -32.36 4.92
CA TYR A 203 -0.77 -33.39 5.50
C TYR A 203 -0.07 -34.18 4.40
N VAL A 204 1.25 -34.35 4.50
CA VAL A 204 2.05 -35.22 3.63
C VAL A 204 2.59 -36.40 4.43
N LYS A 205 2.27 -37.60 3.98
CA LYS A 205 2.67 -38.84 4.65
C LYS A 205 4.14 -39.15 4.34
N ASN A 206 4.83 -39.78 5.30
CA ASN A 206 6.19 -40.28 5.17
C ASN A 206 7.26 -39.21 4.85
N ARG A 207 7.00 -37.94 5.15
CA ARG A 207 8.05 -36.91 5.12
C ARG A 207 9.16 -37.24 6.14
N PRO A 208 10.44 -36.99 5.81
CA PRO A 208 11.52 -37.09 6.78
C PRO A 208 11.24 -36.25 8.03
N TRP A 209 11.83 -36.61 9.17
CA TRP A 209 11.58 -35.90 10.44
C TRP A 209 12.00 -34.41 10.42
N TYR A 210 12.91 -34.06 9.51
CA TYR A 210 13.43 -32.72 9.30
C TYR A 210 12.65 -31.94 8.23
N ASP A 211 11.58 -32.52 7.69
CA ASP A 211 10.72 -31.92 6.66
C ASP A 211 9.29 -31.77 7.20
N ALA A 212 8.55 -30.78 6.70
CA ALA A 212 7.24 -30.46 7.21
C ALA A 212 6.25 -31.52 6.71
N ASP A 213 5.59 -32.22 7.63
CA ASP A 213 4.49 -33.10 7.25
C ASP A 213 3.18 -32.32 7.02
N GLY A 214 3.22 -30.97 7.00
CA GLY A 214 2.10 -30.08 6.75
C GLY A 214 1.64 -29.32 8.00
N SER A 215 0.48 -28.68 7.92
CA SER A 215 -0.10 -27.88 9.00
C SER A 215 -1.62 -27.76 8.85
N ALA A 216 -2.28 -27.33 9.92
CA ALA A 216 -3.66 -26.87 9.87
C ALA A 216 -3.70 -25.39 10.24
N GLY A 217 -4.40 -24.58 9.45
CA GLY A 217 -4.39 -23.14 9.61
C GLY A 217 -5.65 -22.46 9.07
N PHE A 218 -5.79 -21.18 9.40
CA PHE A 218 -6.72 -20.32 8.69
C PHE A 218 -6.11 -18.95 8.44
N GLN A 219 -6.50 -18.38 7.31
CA GLN A 219 -6.25 -17.00 6.95
C GLN A 219 -7.47 -16.17 7.31
N LEU A 220 -7.24 -15.04 7.96
CA LEU A 220 -8.27 -14.09 8.35
C LEU A 220 -8.05 -12.80 7.58
N SER A 221 -9.07 -12.36 6.84
CA SER A 221 -9.06 -11.11 6.08
C SER A 221 -10.34 -10.31 6.28
N ARG A 222 -10.36 -9.04 5.85
CA ARG A 222 -11.62 -8.28 5.77
C ARG A 222 -12.25 -8.38 4.39
N THR A 223 -13.57 -8.53 4.37
CA THR A 223 -14.34 -8.31 3.14
C THR A 223 -14.27 -6.85 2.73
N THR A 224 -14.25 -6.60 1.43
CA THR A 224 -14.44 -5.29 0.82
C THR A 224 -15.74 -4.61 1.30
N PRO A 225 -15.70 -3.60 2.18
CA PRO A 225 -16.83 -2.74 2.42
C PRO A 225 -17.28 -2.01 1.14
N PRO A 226 -18.56 -1.67 1.02
CA PRO A 226 -19.07 -0.90 -0.13
C PRO A 226 -18.72 0.59 -0.06
N TRP A 227 -18.34 1.11 1.10
CA TRP A 227 -18.19 2.55 1.33
C TRP A 227 -16.87 3.20 0.88
N PRO A 228 -15.72 2.51 0.64
CA PRO A 228 -14.55 3.16 0.04
C PRO A 228 -14.87 3.81 -1.31
N ALA A 229 -15.80 3.23 -2.07
CA ALA A 229 -16.32 3.87 -3.30
C ALA A 229 -16.98 5.23 -3.01
N TRP A 230 -17.62 5.40 -1.84
CA TRP A 230 -18.20 6.67 -1.41
C TRP A 230 -17.14 7.73 -1.05
N PHE A 231 -15.89 7.33 -0.78
CA PHE A 231 -14.77 8.25 -0.63
C PHE A 231 -14.04 8.49 -1.96
N ALA A 232 -13.88 7.44 -2.76
CA ALA A 232 -13.19 7.50 -4.04
C ALA A 232 -13.86 8.49 -5.01
N VAL A 233 -15.19 8.44 -5.15
CA VAL A 233 -15.92 9.29 -6.11
C VAL A 233 -15.82 10.79 -5.76
N PRO A 234 -16.13 11.25 -4.53
CA PRO A 234 -15.93 12.64 -4.15
C PRO A 234 -14.46 13.07 -4.22
N GLY A 235 -13.54 12.19 -3.81
CA GLY A 235 -12.09 12.40 -3.92
C GLY A 235 -11.65 12.67 -5.34
N ALA A 236 -12.11 11.86 -6.29
CA ALA A 236 -11.84 12.04 -7.70
C ALA A 236 -12.39 13.35 -8.24
N LEU A 237 -13.66 13.66 -7.96
CA LEU A 237 -14.29 14.89 -8.45
C LEU A 237 -13.58 16.14 -7.89
N LEU A 238 -13.24 16.13 -6.60
CA LEU A 238 -12.52 17.23 -5.95
C LEU A 238 -11.14 17.43 -6.58
N ALA A 239 -10.35 16.37 -6.68
CA ALA A 239 -9.00 16.43 -7.21
C ALA A 239 -8.98 16.77 -8.71
N ALA A 240 -9.92 16.23 -9.49
CA ALA A 240 -10.14 16.59 -10.89
C ALA A 240 -10.41 18.10 -11.06
N CYS A 241 -11.33 18.64 -10.26
CA CYS A 241 -11.62 20.07 -10.24
C CYS A 241 -10.39 20.91 -9.86
N VAL A 242 -9.64 20.52 -8.83
CA VAL A 242 -8.42 21.21 -8.42
C VAL A 242 -7.37 21.18 -9.53
N GLY A 243 -7.11 20.00 -10.13
CA GLY A 243 -6.16 19.83 -11.23
C GLY A 243 -6.51 20.69 -12.44
N TRP A 244 -7.79 20.69 -12.84
CA TRP A 244 -8.29 21.53 -13.93
C TRP A 244 -8.10 23.02 -13.67
N LEU A 245 -8.45 23.50 -12.47
CA LEU A 245 -8.30 24.90 -12.08
C LEU A 245 -6.82 25.32 -12.04
N MET A 246 -5.96 24.47 -11.48
CA MET A 246 -4.51 24.72 -11.40
C MET A 246 -3.87 24.78 -12.78
N PHE A 247 -4.26 23.87 -13.68
CA PHE A 247 -3.78 23.87 -15.06
C PHE A 247 -4.21 25.13 -15.81
N GLY A 248 -5.49 25.51 -15.73
CA GLY A 248 -5.98 26.74 -16.38
C GLY A 248 -5.29 27.99 -15.85
N TRP A 249 -5.04 28.05 -14.54
CA TRP A 249 -4.29 29.15 -13.91
C TRP A 249 -2.83 29.21 -14.40
N ALA A 250 -2.16 28.07 -14.48
CA ALA A 250 -0.77 27.97 -14.90
C ALA A 250 -0.62 28.32 -16.39
N SER A 251 -1.50 27.77 -17.23
CA SER A 251 -1.58 28.06 -18.66
C SER A 251 -1.68 29.56 -18.90
N ARG A 252 -2.61 30.26 -18.23
CA ARG A 252 -2.76 31.71 -18.35
C ARG A 252 -1.50 32.47 -17.94
N ARG A 253 -0.83 32.08 -16.86
CA ARG A 253 0.40 32.75 -16.41
C ARG A 253 1.61 32.53 -17.31
N SER A 254 1.55 31.50 -18.15
CA SER A 254 2.56 31.22 -19.16
C SER A 254 2.34 31.95 -20.48
N GLU A 255 1.12 32.47 -20.74
CA GLU A 255 0.83 33.26 -21.94
C GLU A 255 1.74 34.50 -22.01
N GLY A 256 2.45 34.67 -23.13
CA GLY A 256 3.36 35.79 -23.37
C GLY A 256 4.79 35.63 -22.83
N HIS A 257 5.13 34.50 -22.19
CA HIS A 257 6.47 34.28 -21.64
C HIS A 257 7.03 32.90 -22.06
N PRO A 258 7.90 32.83 -23.08
CA PRO A 258 8.38 31.55 -23.62
C PRO A 258 9.16 30.68 -22.62
N GLY A 259 9.76 31.26 -21.58
CA GLY A 259 10.39 30.49 -20.50
C GLY A 259 9.40 29.84 -19.53
N ARG A 260 8.15 30.34 -19.44
CA ARG A 260 7.10 29.78 -18.58
C ARG A 260 6.24 28.74 -19.29
N SER A 261 6.16 28.79 -20.63
CA SER A 261 5.46 27.78 -21.42
C SER A 261 6.12 26.40 -21.36
N VAL A 262 7.45 26.35 -21.16
CA VAL A 262 8.19 25.09 -20.94
C VAL A 262 7.70 24.37 -19.68
N GLY A 263 7.42 25.09 -18.58
CA GLY A 263 6.88 24.49 -17.36
C GLY A 263 5.46 23.94 -17.55
N ALA A 264 4.60 24.67 -18.27
CA ALA A 264 3.27 24.19 -18.63
C ALA A 264 3.32 22.96 -19.55
N ALA A 265 4.25 22.93 -20.51
CA ALA A 265 4.47 21.79 -21.40
C ALA A 265 5.09 20.59 -20.67
N ALA A 266 5.97 20.79 -19.69
CA ALA A 266 6.52 19.71 -18.89
C ALA A 266 5.45 19.06 -18.01
N LEU A 267 4.60 19.86 -17.36
CA LEU A 267 3.45 19.38 -16.58
C LEU A 267 2.41 18.69 -17.47
N ALA A 268 2.25 19.19 -18.69
CA ALA A 268 1.42 18.55 -19.68
C ALA A 268 1.89 17.14 -19.99
N TRP A 269 3.19 17.02 -20.25
CA TRP A 269 3.82 15.76 -20.61
C TRP A 269 3.80 14.81 -19.41
N SER A 270 4.09 15.27 -18.20
CA SER A 270 3.99 14.39 -17.03
C SER A 270 2.57 13.84 -16.84
N ALA A 271 1.54 14.66 -17.06
CA ALA A 271 0.15 14.19 -17.04
C ALA A 271 -0.13 13.13 -18.12
N VAL A 272 0.28 13.36 -19.38
CA VAL A 272 0.08 12.37 -20.45
C VAL A 272 0.83 11.08 -20.16
N VAL A 273 2.06 11.12 -19.66
CA VAL A 273 2.83 9.93 -19.27
C VAL A 273 2.12 9.17 -18.16
N VAL A 274 1.60 9.86 -17.13
CA VAL A 274 0.84 9.22 -16.06
C VAL A 274 -0.44 8.59 -16.58
N VAL A 275 -1.20 9.27 -17.44
CA VAL A 275 -2.40 8.67 -18.07
C VAL A 275 -2.01 7.45 -18.88
N ALA A 276 -0.98 7.54 -19.73
CA ALA A 276 -0.57 6.45 -20.59
C ALA A 276 -0.10 5.23 -19.79
N LEU A 277 0.70 5.44 -18.74
CA LEU A 277 1.12 4.37 -17.82
C LEU A 277 -0.07 3.80 -17.04
N SER A 278 -1.00 4.64 -16.58
CA SER A 278 -2.21 4.19 -15.89
C SER A 278 -3.09 3.35 -16.79
N LEU A 279 -3.31 3.79 -18.04
CA LEU A 279 -4.10 3.05 -19.03
C LEU A 279 -3.41 1.77 -19.45
N LEU A 280 -2.09 1.79 -19.67
CA LEU A 280 -1.31 0.58 -19.97
C LEU A 280 -1.43 -0.43 -18.83
N PHE A 281 -1.29 0.01 -17.59
CA PHE A 281 -1.43 -0.82 -16.41
C PHE A 281 -2.85 -1.39 -16.29
N ILE A 282 -3.88 -0.56 -16.47
CA ILE A 282 -5.28 -1.01 -16.52
C ILE A 282 -5.48 -2.04 -17.62
N CYS A 283 -4.96 -1.81 -18.83
CA CYS A 283 -5.03 -2.77 -19.93
C CYS A 283 -4.33 -4.10 -19.61
N LEU A 284 -3.13 -4.05 -19.00
CA LEU A 284 -2.41 -5.24 -18.56
C LEU A 284 -3.22 -6.03 -17.53
N LEU A 285 -3.86 -5.32 -16.60
CA LEU A 285 -4.73 -5.94 -15.59
C LEU A 285 -5.95 -6.62 -16.21
N PHE A 286 -6.68 -5.94 -17.10
CA PHE A 286 -7.83 -6.53 -17.80
C PHE A 286 -7.46 -7.64 -18.79
N SER A 287 -6.17 -7.76 -19.17
CA SER A 287 -5.68 -8.83 -20.03
C SER A 287 -5.33 -10.12 -19.27
N GLN A 288 -5.33 -10.09 -17.93
CA GLN A 288 -5.13 -11.26 -17.07
C GLN A 288 -6.50 -11.91 -16.82
N PRO A 289 -6.81 -13.06 -17.45
CA PRO A 289 -8.16 -13.64 -17.50
C PRO A 289 -8.76 -14.00 -16.14
N ASP A 290 -7.94 -14.19 -15.11
CA ASP A 290 -8.38 -14.65 -13.78
C ASP A 290 -8.29 -13.55 -12.69
N SER A 291 -7.65 -12.40 -12.98
CA SER A 291 -7.22 -11.46 -11.93
C SER A 291 -8.31 -10.59 -11.30
N LEU A 292 -9.52 -10.51 -11.87
CA LEU A 292 -10.58 -9.60 -11.42
C LEU A 292 -11.60 -10.24 -10.48
N GLU A 293 -11.64 -11.57 -10.37
CA GLU A 293 -12.46 -12.25 -9.38
C GLU A 293 -11.80 -12.14 -8.00
N GLY A 294 -11.95 -10.97 -7.38
CA GLY A 294 -11.57 -10.74 -5.99
C GLY A 294 -10.50 -9.67 -5.78
N SER A 295 -9.75 -9.27 -6.81
CA SER A 295 -8.87 -8.11 -6.69
C SER A 295 -9.71 -6.83 -6.66
N ALA A 296 -9.64 -6.11 -5.54
CA ALA A 296 -10.41 -4.89 -5.40
C ALA A 296 -9.80 -3.80 -6.29
N LEU A 297 -10.64 -3.06 -7.02
CA LEU A 297 -10.26 -1.91 -7.86
C LEU A 297 -9.40 -0.83 -7.12
N TRP A 298 -9.22 -0.91 -5.80
CA TRP A 298 -8.26 -0.05 -5.12
C TRP A 298 -6.83 -0.57 -5.13
N THR A 299 -6.55 -1.88 -5.26
CA THR A 299 -5.16 -2.38 -5.20
C THR A 299 -4.39 -1.85 -6.40
N THR A 300 -5.08 -1.80 -7.53
CA THR A 300 -4.69 -1.09 -8.74
C THR A 300 -4.49 0.41 -8.51
N LEU A 301 -5.40 1.08 -7.80
CA LEU A 301 -5.23 2.50 -7.45
C LEU A 301 -4.07 2.75 -6.47
N ASP A 302 -3.78 1.81 -5.57
CA ASP A 302 -2.69 1.90 -4.61
C ASP A 302 -1.33 1.74 -5.29
N GLN A 303 -1.17 0.74 -6.17
CA GLN A 303 0.01 0.60 -7.01
C GLN A 303 0.19 1.80 -7.95
N LEU A 304 -0.91 2.35 -8.47
CA LEU A 304 -0.91 3.63 -9.18
C LEU A 304 -0.57 4.82 -8.28
N SER A 305 -0.55 4.70 -6.97
CA SER A 305 -0.07 5.73 -6.05
C SER A 305 1.38 5.55 -5.61
N GLN A 306 2.02 4.43 -5.97
CA GLN A 306 3.42 4.13 -5.61
C GLN A 306 4.42 4.93 -6.48
N GLY A 307 5.71 4.58 -6.33
CA GLY A 307 6.88 5.31 -6.83
C GLY A 307 6.75 6.05 -8.18
N PRO A 308 6.33 5.40 -9.28
CA PRO A 308 6.25 6.05 -10.59
C PRO A 308 5.31 7.25 -10.61
N THR A 309 4.21 7.16 -9.86
CA THR A 309 3.20 8.20 -9.84
C THR A 309 3.53 9.28 -8.86
N THR A 310 4.12 8.96 -7.70
CA THR A 310 4.71 9.98 -6.82
C THR A 310 5.82 10.75 -7.52
N LEU A 311 6.65 10.08 -8.34
CA LEU A 311 7.66 10.73 -9.18
C LEU A 311 7.02 11.70 -10.17
N ALA A 312 6.06 11.23 -10.96
CA ALA A 312 5.45 12.05 -12.00
C ALA A 312 4.65 13.23 -11.42
N LEU A 313 4.02 13.03 -10.27
CA LEU A 313 3.30 14.06 -9.51
C LEU A 313 4.29 15.05 -8.87
N GLY A 314 5.40 14.56 -8.31
CA GLY A 314 6.51 15.37 -7.80
C GLY A 314 7.13 16.25 -8.89
N LEU A 315 7.42 15.66 -10.06
CA LEU A 315 7.91 16.39 -11.24
C LEU A 315 6.89 17.40 -11.77
N GLY A 316 5.60 17.05 -11.75
CA GLY A 316 4.50 17.97 -12.07
C GLY A 316 4.46 19.16 -11.11
N LEU A 317 4.47 18.91 -9.80
CA LEU A 317 4.50 19.96 -8.78
C LEU A 317 5.76 20.82 -8.89
N LEU A 318 6.91 20.24 -9.24
CA LEU A 318 8.14 20.97 -9.51
C LEU A 318 7.99 21.92 -10.69
N ALA A 319 7.45 21.44 -11.81
CA ALA A 319 7.19 22.25 -12.99
C ALA A 319 6.22 23.41 -12.65
N LEU A 320 5.25 23.16 -11.78
CA LEU A 320 4.28 24.16 -11.33
C LEU A 320 4.92 25.20 -10.40
N ALA A 321 5.77 24.76 -9.45
CA ALA A 321 6.51 25.65 -8.55
C ALA A 321 7.51 26.53 -9.31
N THR A 322 8.24 25.96 -10.26
CA THR A 322 9.18 26.71 -11.12
C THR A 322 8.48 27.73 -12.02
N ALA A 323 7.27 27.43 -12.50
CA ALA A 323 6.44 28.39 -13.25
C ALA A 323 5.93 29.54 -12.36
N ALA A 324 5.62 29.27 -11.09
CA ALA A 324 5.06 30.23 -10.14
C ALA A 324 6.11 31.17 -9.50
N LEU A 325 7.34 30.68 -9.27
CA LEU A 325 8.39 31.42 -8.58
C LEU A 325 9.13 32.43 -9.48
N PRO A 326 9.65 33.56 -8.94
CA PRO A 326 10.53 34.47 -9.66
C PRO A 326 11.87 33.81 -10.03
N ALA A 327 12.59 34.32 -11.03
CA ALA A 327 13.73 33.62 -11.65
C ALA A 327 14.88 33.23 -10.69
N ARG A 328 15.14 34.01 -9.64
CA ARG A 328 16.26 33.78 -8.70
C ARG A 328 16.12 32.50 -7.84
N PRO A 329 14.97 32.19 -7.20
CA PRO A 329 14.80 30.93 -6.45
C PRO A 329 14.54 29.67 -7.30
N ARG A 330 14.38 29.76 -8.63
CA ARG A 330 13.99 28.61 -9.47
C ARG A 330 15.01 27.49 -9.52
N ALA A 331 16.30 27.82 -9.65
CA ALA A 331 17.35 26.83 -9.81
C ALA A 331 17.54 26.00 -8.53
N PHE A 332 17.51 26.66 -7.37
CA PHE A 332 17.61 25.97 -6.07
C PHE A 332 16.39 25.09 -5.79
N ALA A 333 15.17 25.61 -5.98
CA ALA A 333 13.96 24.82 -5.75
C ALA A 333 13.86 23.59 -6.69
N ALA A 334 14.27 23.74 -7.95
CA ALA A 334 14.32 22.66 -8.93
C ALA A 334 15.30 21.56 -8.51
N ALA A 335 16.55 21.94 -8.20
CA ALA A 335 17.60 21.01 -7.81
C ALA A 335 17.26 20.29 -6.49
N THR A 336 16.77 21.03 -5.48
CA THR A 336 16.38 20.44 -4.19
C THR A 336 15.24 19.44 -4.36
N LEU A 337 14.20 19.75 -5.14
CA LEU A 337 13.10 18.79 -5.29
C LEU A 337 13.53 17.56 -6.08
N VAL A 338 14.34 17.69 -7.15
CA VAL A 338 14.84 16.52 -7.88
C VAL A 338 15.68 15.63 -6.97
N LEU A 339 16.60 16.20 -6.19
CA LEU A 339 17.41 15.47 -5.22
C LEU A 339 16.56 14.80 -4.14
N VAL A 340 15.55 15.48 -3.62
CA VAL A 340 14.63 14.91 -2.62
C VAL A 340 13.76 13.82 -3.22
N THR A 341 13.25 13.99 -4.44
CA THR A 341 12.37 13.02 -5.10
C THR A 341 13.16 11.77 -5.49
N VAL A 342 14.34 11.95 -6.11
CA VAL A 342 15.23 10.83 -6.46
C VAL A 342 15.73 10.14 -5.19
N GLY A 343 16.21 10.89 -4.19
CA GLY A 343 16.70 10.32 -2.93
C GLY A 343 15.62 9.65 -2.08
N ALA A 344 14.37 10.11 -2.13
CA ALA A 344 13.24 9.45 -1.48
C ALA A 344 12.86 8.14 -2.19
N MET A 345 13.08 8.06 -3.50
CA MET A 345 12.65 6.91 -4.31
C MET A 345 13.70 5.82 -4.45
N THR A 346 14.97 6.18 -4.59
CA THR A 346 16.05 5.20 -4.75
C THR A 346 16.71 4.83 -3.42
N GLY A 347 16.23 5.42 -2.32
CA GLY A 347 17.05 5.61 -1.13
C GLY A 347 18.21 6.56 -1.39
N TRP A 348 18.78 7.11 -0.32
CA TRP A 348 20.08 7.77 -0.43
C TRP A 348 21.11 6.73 -0.84
N PRO A 349 21.91 6.97 -1.88
CA PRO A 349 22.73 5.91 -2.43
C PRO A 349 23.79 5.52 -1.39
N GLY A 350 23.88 4.22 -1.09
CA GLY A 350 24.60 3.67 0.07
C GLY A 350 26.08 4.05 0.17
N TRP A 351 26.70 4.51 -0.93
CA TRP A 351 28.09 5.00 -0.93
C TRP A 351 28.30 6.26 -0.08
N ALA A 352 27.24 6.99 0.27
CA ALA A 352 27.33 8.13 1.18
C ALA A 352 27.28 7.73 2.67
N ARG A 353 26.91 6.48 3.00
CA ARG A 353 26.82 6.02 4.39
C ARG A 353 28.20 5.63 4.90
N PRO A 354 28.61 6.08 6.10
CA PRO A 354 29.91 5.72 6.66
C PRO A 354 30.01 4.20 6.80
N GLY A 355 31.19 3.65 6.51
CA GLY A 355 31.41 2.22 6.70
C GLY A 355 31.41 1.83 8.18
N CYS A 356 31.06 0.58 8.48
CA CYS A 356 30.94 0.08 9.84
C CYS A 356 31.74 -1.23 10.06
N THR A 357 31.99 -1.59 11.32
CA THR A 357 32.76 -2.78 11.72
C THR A 357 31.94 -3.62 12.71
N PRO A 358 30.91 -4.35 12.23
CA PRO A 358 30.02 -5.13 13.08
C PRO A 358 30.77 -6.33 13.69
N THR A 359 30.37 -6.75 14.89
CA THR A 359 31.00 -7.88 15.61
C THR A 359 30.11 -9.12 15.69
N GLY A 360 28.87 -9.06 15.21
CA GLY A 360 27.90 -10.15 15.24
C GLY A 360 26.56 -9.71 14.66
N PRO A 361 25.50 -10.54 14.78
CA PRO A 361 24.16 -10.19 14.34
C PRO A 361 23.70 -8.84 14.89
N PRO A 362 22.94 -8.04 14.13
CA PRO A 362 22.35 -6.80 14.60
C PRO A 362 21.49 -7.02 15.85
N ALA A 363 21.35 -5.96 16.65
CA ALA A 363 20.40 -5.94 17.76
C ALA A 363 18.96 -6.07 17.25
N ASP A 364 18.05 -6.49 18.13
CA ASP A 364 16.62 -6.50 17.82
C ASP A 364 16.12 -5.08 17.47
N LEU A 365 15.16 -5.01 16.57
CA LEU A 365 14.49 -3.77 16.22
C LEU A 365 13.76 -3.17 17.44
N PRO A 366 13.50 -1.85 17.44
CA PRO A 366 12.61 -1.24 18.43
C PRO A 366 11.25 -1.93 18.45
N ALA A 367 10.65 -2.06 19.65
CA ALA A 367 9.38 -2.79 19.83
C ALA A 367 8.23 -2.32 18.91
N ALA A 368 8.21 -1.03 18.54
CA ALA A 368 7.22 -0.47 17.63
C ALA A 368 7.37 -1.00 16.19
N GLU A 369 8.60 -1.27 15.73
CA GLU A 369 8.87 -1.83 14.41
C GLU A 369 8.68 -3.34 14.38
N VAL A 370 9.06 -4.02 15.47
CA VAL A 370 8.83 -5.46 15.67
C VAL A 370 7.36 -5.82 15.48
N ALA A 371 6.44 -5.04 16.07
CA ALA A 371 5.02 -5.32 16.04
C ALA A 371 4.41 -5.40 14.63
N SER A 372 5.01 -4.71 13.64
CA SER A 372 4.52 -4.66 12.26
C SER A 372 5.46 -5.31 11.25
N SER A 373 6.62 -5.81 11.68
CA SER A 373 7.63 -6.35 10.78
C SER A 373 7.16 -7.67 10.16
N LEU A 374 7.17 -7.71 8.84
CA LEU A 374 6.94 -8.90 8.03
C LEU A 374 8.26 -9.52 7.55
N LEU A 375 9.41 -8.97 7.95
CA LEU A 375 10.70 -9.50 7.54
C LEU A 375 11.40 -10.11 8.75
N ALA A 376 12.04 -11.25 8.52
CA ALA A 376 12.86 -11.92 9.52
C ALA A 376 14.20 -12.32 8.91
N ARG A 377 15.20 -12.48 9.78
CA ARG A 377 16.51 -13.01 9.41
C ARG A 377 16.86 -14.17 10.32
N VAL A 378 17.23 -15.29 9.72
CA VAL A 378 17.79 -16.45 10.42
C VAL A 378 19.29 -16.45 10.16
N TYR A 379 20.07 -16.05 11.16
CA TYR A 379 21.52 -15.96 11.10
C TYR A 379 22.16 -17.30 11.41
N VAL A 380 23.07 -17.72 10.55
CA VAL A 380 23.81 -18.96 10.63
C VAL A 380 25.30 -18.68 10.78
N ALA A 381 25.96 -19.42 11.66
CA ALA A 381 27.38 -19.33 11.87
C ALA A 381 28.14 -19.54 10.55
N GLN A 382 29.20 -18.77 10.34
CA GLN A 382 29.97 -18.84 9.09
C GLN A 382 30.68 -20.18 8.90
N ASP A 383 30.98 -20.88 9.99
CA ASP A 383 31.57 -22.22 10.03
C ASP A 383 30.52 -23.34 10.09
N ALA A 384 29.22 -23.02 9.97
CA ALA A 384 28.18 -24.04 9.93
C ALA A 384 28.37 -24.96 8.71
N SER A 385 28.22 -26.27 8.91
CA SER A 385 28.33 -27.25 7.83
C SER A 385 27.17 -27.11 6.83
N ASP A 386 27.36 -27.63 5.61
CA ASP A 386 26.30 -27.69 4.59
C ASP A 386 25.06 -28.43 5.12
N GLU A 387 25.26 -29.48 5.92
CA GLU A 387 24.19 -30.23 6.57
C GLU A 387 23.41 -29.36 7.57
N GLN A 388 24.10 -28.60 8.42
CA GLN A 388 23.45 -27.67 9.36
C GLN A 388 22.64 -26.59 8.62
N ARG A 389 23.17 -26.07 7.51
CA ARG A 389 22.46 -25.10 6.68
C ARG A 389 21.21 -25.71 6.06
N ASN A 390 21.30 -26.90 5.49
CA ASN A 390 20.17 -27.59 4.89
C ASN A 390 19.08 -27.93 5.91
N ILE A 391 19.45 -28.31 7.14
CA ILE A 391 18.49 -28.55 8.24
C ILE A 391 17.78 -27.25 8.63
N ALA A 392 18.51 -26.14 8.76
CA ALA A 392 17.90 -24.86 9.07
C ALA A 392 16.98 -24.37 7.94
N GLU A 393 17.38 -24.54 6.68
CA GLU A 393 16.54 -24.22 5.51
C GLU A 393 15.26 -25.05 5.47
N ALA A 394 15.36 -26.38 5.68
CA ALA A 394 14.19 -27.25 5.73
C ALA A 394 13.23 -26.85 6.86
N ALA A 395 13.78 -26.56 8.05
CA ALA A 395 13.01 -26.07 9.18
C ALA A 395 12.36 -24.70 8.92
N ILE A 396 13.00 -23.79 8.19
CA ILE A 396 12.36 -22.53 7.77
C ILE A 396 11.09 -22.81 6.96
N TRP A 397 11.13 -23.78 6.05
CA TRP A 397 9.96 -24.19 5.26
C TRP A 397 8.86 -24.91 6.05
N HIS A 398 9.12 -25.33 7.29
CA HIS A 398 8.07 -25.83 8.18
C HIS A 398 7.10 -24.75 8.62
N VAL A 399 7.49 -23.48 8.51
CA VAL A 399 6.68 -22.33 8.89
C VAL A 399 5.83 -21.95 7.66
N PRO A 400 4.53 -22.29 7.60
CA PRO A 400 3.70 -22.06 6.41
C PRO A 400 3.54 -20.57 6.06
N SER A 401 3.84 -19.71 7.04
CA SER A 401 3.83 -18.27 6.92
C SER A 401 5.09 -17.69 6.27
N VAL A 402 6.15 -18.47 6.05
CA VAL A 402 7.29 -18.04 5.24
C VAL A 402 6.87 -18.05 3.76
N ARG A 403 6.90 -16.88 3.13
CA ARG A 403 6.47 -16.66 1.74
C ARG A 403 7.63 -16.71 0.77
N THR A 404 8.70 -16.01 1.10
CA THR A 404 9.93 -15.99 0.33
C THR A 404 11.13 -16.14 1.27
N MET A 405 12.21 -16.68 0.73
CA MET A 405 13.49 -16.70 1.40
C MET A 405 14.60 -16.38 0.40
N ALA A 406 15.55 -15.56 0.83
CA ALA A 406 16.73 -15.22 0.07
C ALA A 406 17.96 -15.45 0.94
N TRP A 407 18.94 -16.20 0.42
CA TRP A 407 20.19 -16.44 1.11
C TRP A 407 21.18 -15.30 0.83
N SER A 408 21.73 -14.70 1.89
CA SER A 408 22.77 -13.67 1.79
C SER A 408 24.01 -14.08 2.56
N ALA A 409 25.09 -14.31 1.81
CA ALA A 409 26.40 -14.70 2.33
C ALA A 409 27.55 -13.83 1.81
N ASP A 410 27.31 -13.04 0.76
CA ASP A 410 28.30 -12.16 0.17
C ASP A 410 28.26 -10.80 0.87
N VAL A 411 29.36 -10.42 1.53
CA VAL A 411 29.50 -9.13 2.21
C VAL A 411 29.41 -7.91 1.27
N THR A 412 29.48 -8.13 -0.04
CA THR A 412 29.29 -7.12 -1.07
C THR A 412 27.84 -7.00 -1.55
N ASP A 413 26.97 -7.92 -1.16
CA ASP A 413 25.55 -7.87 -1.44
C ASP A 413 24.87 -6.72 -0.68
N GLN A 414 23.84 -6.14 -1.28
CA GLN A 414 23.13 -5.01 -0.70
C GLN A 414 22.38 -5.44 0.57
N ASP A 415 21.71 -6.60 0.55
CA ASP A 415 20.97 -7.12 1.71
C ASP A 415 21.89 -7.39 2.89
N PHE A 416 23.09 -7.93 2.62
CA PHE A 416 24.11 -8.14 3.65
C PHE A 416 24.59 -6.83 4.27
N ARG A 417 24.84 -5.80 3.44
CA ARG A 417 25.22 -4.46 3.93
C ARG A 417 24.09 -3.79 4.70
N ASP A 418 22.84 -3.91 4.23
CA ASP A 418 21.67 -3.34 4.89
C ASP A 418 21.41 -4.02 6.24
N ALA A 419 21.63 -5.34 6.34
CA ALA A 419 21.53 -6.04 7.61
C ALA A 419 22.54 -5.53 8.65
N TYR A 420 23.81 -5.37 8.27
CA TYR A 420 24.88 -5.15 9.24
C TYR A 420 25.36 -3.69 9.40
N CYS A 421 25.20 -2.84 8.39
CA CYS A 421 25.73 -1.47 8.37
C CYS A 421 24.73 -0.46 7.79
N ASP A 422 23.43 -0.75 7.78
CA ASP A 422 22.42 0.07 7.12
C ASP A 422 22.88 0.48 5.71
N GLY A 423 23.41 -0.44 4.91
CA GLY A 423 23.84 -0.18 3.52
C GLY A 423 25.23 0.44 3.38
N GLY A 424 25.87 0.81 4.48
CA GLY A 424 27.27 1.22 4.54
C GLY A 424 28.23 0.06 4.22
N ARG A 425 29.48 0.40 3.88
CA ARG A 425 30.51 -0.62 3.62
C ARG A 425 30.94 -1.31 4.92
N ILE A 426 30.98 -2.64 4.91
CA ILE A 426 31.57 -3.42 6.00
C ILE A 426 33.10 -3.36 5.86
N ASN A 427 33.78 -2.87 6.90
CA ASN A 427 35.23 -2.67 6.90
C ASN A 427 35.96 -3.71 7.75
N GLY A 428 37.23 -3.97 7.42
CA GLY A 428 38.14 -4.74 8.27
C GLY A 428 37.94 -6.26 8.26
N ALA A 429 38.50 -6.91 9.28
CA ALA A 429 38.55 -8.37 9.42
C ALA A 429 37.20 -9.01 9.80
N SER A 430 36.19 -8.21 10.18
CA SER A 430 34.86 -8.72 10.51
C SER A 430 34.19 -9.42 9.33
N ARG A 431 34.57 -9.10 8.09
CA ARG A 431 34.02 -9.74 6.88
C ARG A 431 34.08 -11.27 6.88
N THR A 432 35.07 -11.85 7.57
CA THR A 432 35.27 -13.31 7.63
C THR A 432 34.77 -13.94 8.92
N THR A 433 34.04 -13.19 9.75
CA THR A 433 33.48 -13.70 11.01
C THR A 433 31.98 -13.44 11.16
N LEU A 434 31.35 -12.76 10.20
CA LEU A 434 29.94 -12.40 10.30
C LEU A 434 29.06 -13.58 9.90
N PRO A 435 28.01 -13.89 10.70
CA PRO A 435 27.02 -14.89 10.32
C PRO A 435 26.38 -14.59 8.96
N GLN A 436 26.21 -15.62 8.16
CA GLN A 436 25.40 -15.57 6.94
C GLN A 436 23.92 -15.64 7.35
N PHE A 437 22.98 -15.29 6.48
CA PHE A 437 21.57 -15.36 6.87
C PHE A 437 20.63 -15.64 5.70
N TRP A 438 19.47 -16.22 6.04
CA TRP A 438 18.29 -16.13 5.18
C TRP A 438 17.49 -14.89 5.55
N LEU A 439 17.19 -14.04 4.57
CA LEU A 439 16.15 -13.02 4.65
C LEU A 439 14.83 -13.66 4.29
N LEU A 440 13.87 -13.60 5.20
CA LEU A 440 12.56 -14.23 5.09
C LEU A 440 11.47 -13.18 5.04
N GLU A 441 10.50 -13.38 4.18
CA GLU A 441 9.24 -12.63 4.18
C GLU A 441 8.16 -13.49 4.83
N LEU A 442 7.51 -12.93 5.85
CA LEU A 442 6.47 -13.56 6.63
C LEU A 442 5.10 -13.02 6.18
N SER A 443 4.11 -13.90 6.18
CA SER A 443 2.73 -13.56 5.84
C SER A 443 2.03 -12.71 6.90
N SER A 444 2.52 -12.73 8.14
CA SER A 444 2.00 -11.98 9.27
C SER A 444 3.07 -11.78 10.36
N PRO A 445 2.99 -10.70 11.18
CA PRO A 445 4.00 -10.44 12.21
C PRO A 445 4.11 -11.54 13.27
N GLY A 446 2.98 -12.15 13.65
CA GLY A 446 2.94 -13.22 14.65
C GLY A 446 3.58 -14.54 14.19
N ALA A 447 3.91 -14.67 12.89
CA ALA A 447 4.63 -15.85 12.39
C ALA A 447 6.07 -15.93 12.92
N PHE A 448 6.64 -14.81 13.37
CA PHE A 448 8.01 -14.77 13.87
C PHE A 448 8.23 -15.67 15.09
N GLU A 449 7.27 -15.74 16.01
CA GLU A 449 7.39 -16.64 17.17
C GLU A 449 7.43 -18.12 16.75
N GLY A 450 6.62 -18.48 15.75
CA GLY A 450 6.65 -19.82 15.14
C GLY A 450 7.99 -20.13 14.49
N LEU A 451 8.56 -19.16 13.77
CA LEU A 451 9.89 -19.27 13.19
C LEU A 451 10.97 -19.46 14.26
N VAL A 452 10.98 -18.65 15.32
CA VAL A 452 11.94 -18.78 16.43
C VAL A 452 11.82 -20.15 17.09
N ALA A 453 10.59 -20.63 17.34
CA ALA A 453 10.34 -21.93 17.94
C ALA A 453 10.83 -23.09 17.05
N GLU A 454 10.77 -22.92 15.73
CA GLU A 454 11.22 -23.92 14.75
C GLU A 454 12.75 -23.95 14.59
N VAL A 455 13.37 -22.79 14.41
CA VAL A 455 14.77 -22.70 13.97
C VAL A 455 15.75 -22.27 15.05
N GLY A 456 15.28 -21.63 16.12
CA GLY A 456 16.14 -20.91 17.07
C GLY A 456 17.10 -21.79 17.86
N ASN A 457 16.82 -23.10 17.99
CA ASN A 457 17.65 -24.06 18.71
C ASN A 457 18.39 -25.03 17.77
N LEU A 458 18.36 -24.81 16.45
CA LEU A 458 19.01 -25.69 15.49
C LEU A 458 20.54 -25.50 15.50
N PRO A 459 21.32 -26.58 15.33
CA PRO A 459 22.78 -26.48 15.22
C PRO A 459 23.20 -25.54 14.08
N GLY A 460 24.11 -24.61 14.36
CA GLY A 460 24.59 -23.62 13.40
C GLY A 460 23.76 -22.32 13.35
N VAL A 461 22.52 -22.30 13.83
CA VAL A 461 21.73 -21.07 13.95
C VAL A 461 22.24 -20.26 15.15
N VAL A 462 22.66 -19.01 14.88
CA VAL A 462 23.24 -18.09 15.89
C VAL A 462 22.17 -17.17 16.44
N ALA A 463 21.25 -16.70 15.60
CA ALA A 463 20.17 -15.80 15.99
C ALA A 463 19.01 -15.85 15.00
N VAL A 464 17.82 -15.51 15.49
CA VAL A 464 16.64 -15.22 14.66
C VAL A 464 16.15 -13.84 15.05
N ARG A 465 16.03 -12.93 14.09
CA ARG A 465 15.76 -11.50 14.34
C ARG A 465 14.71 -10.95 13.39
N HIS A 466 13.93 -9.97 13.83
CA HIS A 466 13.15 -9.16 12.90
C HIS A 466 14.07 -8.32 12.00
N ALA A 467 13.60 -8.03 10.80
CA ALA A 467 14.25 -7.13 9.85
C ALA A 467 13.33 -5.94 9.51
N ALA A 468 13.92 -4.79 9.24
CA ALA A 468 13.18 -3.59 8.86
C ALA A 468 12.62 -3.78 7.44
N SER A 469 11.32 -3.47 7.28
CA SER A 469 10.57 -3.54 6.02
C SER A 469 10.91 -2.44 5.03
#